data_AF-A0A914Q3N6-F1
#
_entry.id   AF-A0A914Q3N6-F1
#
_cell.length_a   1.000
_cell.length_b   1.000
_cell.length_c   1.000
_cell.angle_alpha   90.00
_cell.angle_beta   90.00
_cell.angle_gamma   90.00
#
_symmetry.space_group_name_H-M   'P 1'
#
loop_
_entity.id
_entity.type
_entity.pdbx_description
1 polymer ?
#
loop_
_entity_poly.entity_id
_entity_poly.type
_entity_poly.pdbx_seq_one_letter_code
_entity_poly.pdbx_strand_id
1 'polypeptide(L)'
;MILFKIFFVLFLIVYCSAYKIGIFIPGISASQIIFNQRIGDILSDAGHNVTFINLEMFGIKKNVKLSPKPGSEVWNTDAKSDKINYEKLWDDHAELAFSDDSFIEMFLYRRKHMAQISGNLKQACERLVSNTEFIERLKAAKFDVVFAHMADFCPIGLQYVIKAPTWQVMQLVRLLTLKTFSVA
;
A
#
# COMPACT_ATOMS: atom_id res chain seq x y z
N MET A 1 -2.03 40.53 26.09
CA MET A 1 -3.30 39.95 25.59
C MET A 1 -3.29 39.61 24.10
N ILE A 2 -2.81 40.50 23.21
CA ILE A 2 -2.77 40.23 21.75
C ILE A 2 -1.83 39.06 21.39
N LEU A 3 -0.62 38.99 21.98
CA LEU A 3 0.32 37.88 21.77
C LEU A 3 -0.29 36.51 22.13
N PHE A 4 -1.05 36.43 23.22
CA PHE A 4 -1.68 35.18 23.66
C PHE A 4 -2.78 34.72 22.69
N LYS A 5 -3.53 35.66 22.09
CA LYS A 5 -4.52 35.36 21.05
C LYS A 5 -3.86 34.88 19.76
N ILE A 6 -2.72 35.48 19.36
CA ILE A 6 -1.95 35.03 18.20
C ILE A 6 -1.43 33.61 18.42
N PHE A 7 -0.89 33.32 19.60
CA PHE A 7 -0.41 31.98 19.95
C PHE A 7 -1.53 30.94 19.95
N PHE A 8 -2.72 31.29 20.47
CA PHE A 8 -3.89 30.42 20.46
C PHE A 8 -4.43 30.14 19.06
N VAL A 9 -4.43 31.14 18.16
CA VAL A 9 -4.84 30.95 16.76
C VAL A 9 -3.82 30.08 16.01
N LEU A 10 -2.52 30.31 16.20
CA LEU A 10 -1.47 29.46 15.61
C LEU A 10 -1.57 28.02 16.11
N PHE A 11 -1.87 27.82 17.39
CA PHE A 11 -2.12 26.50 17.96
C PHE A 11 -3.30 25.83 17.23
N LEU A 12 -4.45 26.48 17.12
CA LEU A 12 -5.62 25.91 16.42
C LEU A 12 -5.36 25.57 14.94
N ILE A 13 -4.53 26.35 14.23
CA ILE A 13 -4.16 26.06 12.84
C ILE A 13 -3.37 24.76 12.72
N VAL A 14 -2.48 24.46 13.67
CA VAL A 14 -1.72 23.20 13.68
C VAL A 14 -2.65 21.99 13.88
N TYR A 15 -3.68 22.13 14.72
CA TYR A 15 -4.66 21.06 14.98
C TYR A 15 -5.68 20.83 13.87
N CYS A 16 -5.87 21.80 12.96
CA CYS A 16 -6.78 21.66 11.81
C CYS A 16 -6.08 21.30 10.49
N SER A 17 -4.80 20.89 10.53
CA SER A 17 -4.06 20.59 9.30
C SER A 17 -4.48 19.23 8.72
N ALA A 18 -5.11 19.25 7.55
CA ALA A 18 -5.36 18.06 6.75
C ALA A 18 -4.07 17.62 6.04
N TYR A 19 -3.47 16.52 6.48
CA TYR A 19 -2.33 15.91 5.79
C TYR A 19 -2.72 15.33 4.43
N LYS A 20 -1.81 15.43 3.46
CA LYS A 20 -1.90 14.74 2.17
C LYS A 20 -1.19 13.39 2.28
N ILE A 21 -1.97 12.32 2.28
CA ILE A 21 -1.54 10.97 2.61
C ILE A 21 -1.59 10.08 1.37
N GLY A 22 -0.48 9.42 1.03
CA GLY A 22 -0.44 8.37 0.01
C GLY A 22 -0.50 6.98 0.64
N ILE A 23 -1.33 6.07 0.13
CA ILE A 23 -1.38 4.69 0.63
C ILE A 23 -1.06 3.74 -0.51
N PHE A 24 0.12 3.13 -0.48
CA PHE A 24 0.50 2.09 -1.42
C PHE A 24 -0.24 0.79 -1.11
N ILE A 25 -1.06 0.37 -2.06
CA ILE A 25 -1.79 -0.89 -1.99
C ILE A 25 -1.10 -1.87 -2.94
N PRO A 26 -0.39 -2.89 -2.42
CA PRO A 26 0.09 -3.94 -3.27
C PRO A 26 -1.10 -4.81 -3.71
N GLY A 27 -1.35 -4.85 -5.01
CA GLY A 27 -2.30 -5.75 -5.66
C GLY A 27 -1.77 -7.19 -5.70
N ILE A 28 -1.40 -7.73 -4.52
CA ILE A 28 -0.96 -9.12 -4.32
C ILE A 28 -2.13 -10.02 -3.91
N SER A 29 -2.94 -9.60 -2.93
CA SER A 29 -4.13 -10.36 -2.51
C SER A 29 -5.30 -9.45 -2.09
N ALA A 30 -6.50 -10.03 -2.10
CA ALA A 30 -7.73 -9.36 -1.66
C ALA A 30 -7.65 -8.78 -0.24
N SER A 31 -7.06 -9.51 0.71
CA SER A 31 -6.95 -9.06 2.10
C SER A 31 -6.09 -7.81 2.25
N GLN A 32 -5.05 -7.68 1.42
CA GLN A 32 -4.16 -6.52 1.41
C GLN A 32 -4.89 -5.27 0.92
N ILE A 33 -5.72 -5.40 -0.13
CA ILE A 33 -6.56 -4.32 -0.65
C ILE A 33 -7.54 -3.85 0.42
N ILE A 34 -8.29 -4.77 1.03
CA ILE A 34 -9.30 -4.45 2.05
C ILE A 34 -8.68 -3.77 3.26
N PHE A 35 -7.55 -4.29 3.74
CA PHE A 35 -6.88 -3.75 4.92
C PHE A 35 -6.41 -2.31 4.70
N ASN A 36 -5.70 -2.05 3.60
CA ASN A 36 -5.22 -0.70 3.29
C ASN A 36 -6.36 0.26 2.96
N GLN A 37 -7.43 -0.22 2.31
CA GLN A 37 -8.64 0.57 2.10
C GLN A 37 -9.22 1.06 3.43
N ARG A 38 -9.40 0.16 4.41
CA ARG A 38 -9.94 0.52 5.74
C ARG A 38 -9.09 1.57 6.45
N ILE A 39 -7.77 1.49 6.33
CA ILE A 39 -6.86 2.50 6.91
C ILE A 39 -7.10 3.85 6.24
N GLY A 40 -7.14 3.89 4.91
CA GLY A 40 -7.39 5.13 4.20
C GLY A 40 -8.78 5.71 4.47
N ASP A 41 -9.81 4.87 4.60
CA ASP A 41 -11.16 5.32 4.94
C ASP A 41 -11.18 5.96 6.34
N ILE A 42 -10.49 5.40 7.33
CA ILE A 42 -10.37 5.99 8.67
C ILE A 42 -9.62 7.33 8.63
N LEU A 43 -8.53 7.41 7.86
CA LEU A 43 -7.76 8.65 7.70
C LEU A 43 -8.55 9.73 6.95
N SER A 44 -9.34 9.32 5.95
CA SER A 44 -10.24 10.21 5.23
C SER A 44 -11.36 10.72 6.14
N ASP A 45 -11.94 9.87 7.01
CA ASP A 45 -12.94 10.28 8.00
C ASP A 45 -12.38 11.29 9.01
N ALA A 46 -11.09 11.18 9.34
CA ALA A 46 -10.38 12.15 10.17
C ALA A 46 -10.10 13.49 9.47
N GLY A 47 -10.51 13.65 8.20
CA GLY A 47 -10.38 14.89 7.44
C GLY A 47 -9.08 15.02 6.65
N HIS A 48 -8.28 13.96 6.52
CA HIS A 48 -7.07 13.97 5.71
C HIS A 48 -7.38 13.76 4.22
N ASN A 49 -6.51 14.29 3.36
CA ASN A 49 -6.60 14.08 1.91
C ASN A 49 -5.87 12.78 1.55
N VAL A 50 -6.63 11.72 1.29
CA VAL A 50 -6.10 10.36 1.06
C VAL A 50 -6.09 10.02 -0.42
N THR A 51 -4.93 9.60 -0.91
CA THR A 51 -4.73 9.02 -2.24
C THR A 51 -4.35 7.55 -2.12
N PHE A 52 -5.18 6.67 -2.67
CA PHE A 52 -4.88 5.25 -2.76
C PHE A 52 -4.08 4.96 -4.03
N ILE A 53 -2.87 4.43 -3.87
CA ILE A 53 -1.95 4.11 -4.95
C ILE A 53 -1.96 2.59 -5.13
N ASN A 54 -2.88 2.11 -5.95
CA ASN A 54 -3.06 0.70 -6.26
C ASN A 54 -2.02 0.23 -7.28
N LEU A 55 -1.15 -0.67 -6.86
CA LEU A 55 -0.10 -1.26 -7.69
C LEU A 55 -0.55 -2.66 -8.11
N GLU A 56 -1.03 -2.83 -9.34
CA GLU A 56 -1.50 -4.13 -9.84
C GLU A 56 -0.29 -5.03 -10.14
N MET A 57 0.10 -5.88 -9.19
CA MET A 57 1.33 -6.69 -9.28
C MET A 57 1.08 -8.17 -9.63
N PHE A 58 -0.02 -8.76 -9.13
CA PHE A 58 -0.29 -10.20 -9.24
C PHE A 58 -1.59 -10.55 -9.98
N GLY A 59 -2.19 -9.60 -10.71
CA GLY A 59 -3.38 -9.87 -11.52
C GLY A 59 -4.49 -10.56 -10.74
N ILE A 60 -4.81 -10.07 -9.53
CA ILE A 60 -5.79 -10.70 -8.64
C ILE A 60 -7.14 -10.83 -9.38
N LYS A 61 -7.77 -12.03 -9.33
CA LYS A 61 -9.13 -12.24 -9.81
C LYS A 61 -10.04 -11.13 -9.25
N LYS A 62 -10.74 -10.39 -10.11
CA LYS A 62 -11.44 -9.09 -9.89
C LYS A 62 -12.50 -9.02 -8.76
N ASN A 63 -12.57 -10.03 -7.90
CA ASN A 63 -13.60 -10.21 -6.89
C ASN A 63 -13.48 -9.19 -5.73
N VAL A 64 -12.33 -8.53 -5.57
CA VAL A 64 -12.16 -7.42 -4.63
C VAL A 64 -11.75 -6.17 -5.39
N LYS A 65 -12.68 -5.21 -5.46
CA LYS A 65 -12.44 -3.89 -6.01
C LYS A 65 -12.17 -2.92 -4.87
N LEU A 66 -11.09 -2.16 -5.00
CA LEU A 66 -10.83 -1.00 -4.17
C LEU A 66 -12.03 -0.04 -4.32
N SER A 67 -12.69 0.26 -3.22
CA SER A 67 -13.94 1.05 -3.17
C SER A 67 -13.88 2.12 -2.09
N PRO A 68 -13.00 3.12 -2.23
CA PRO A 68 -12.80 4.11 -1.19
C PRO A 68 -14.00 5.01 -0.97
N LYS A 69 -14.03 5.67 0.19
CA LYS A 69 -15.02 6.70 0.48
C LYS A 69 -14.98 7.87 -0.52
N PRO A 70 -16.12 8.54 -0.77
CA PRO A 70 -16.17 9.73 -1.60
C PRO A 70 -15.18 10.81 -1.13
N GLY A 71 -14.47 11.42 -2.08
CA GLY A 71 -13.46 12.44 -1.80
C GLY A 71 -12.02 11.91 -1.74
N SER A 72 -11.82 10.59 -1.67
CA SER A 72 -10.49 9.99 -1.83
C SER A 72 -10.10 9.81 -3.30
N GLU A 73 -8.83 10.01 -3.62
CA GLU A 73 -8.30 9.80 -4.97
C GLU A 73 -7.78 8.37 -5.14
N VAL A 74 -7.94 7.78 -6.33
CA VAL A 74 -7.43 6.43 -6.64
C VAL A 74 -6.54 6.45 -7.86
N TRP A 75 -5.31 5.99 -7.70
CA TRP A 75 -4.36 5.78 -8.78
C TRP A 75 -4.23 4.30 -9.02
N ASN A 76 -4.52 3.86 -10.25
CA ASN A 76 -4.27 2.48 -10.66
C ASN A 76 -3.03 2.46 -11.55
N THR A 77 -1.98 1.80 -11.07
CA THR A 77 -0.73 1.64 -11.81
C THR A 77 -0.53 0.17 -12.10
N ASP A 78 -0.48 -0.17 -13.39
CA ASP A 78 -0.18 -1.53 -13.80
C ASP A 78 1.31 -1.82 -13.62
N ALA A 79 1.62 -2.79 -12.77
CA ALA A 79 2.96 -3.26 -12.48
C ALA A 79 3.15 -4.73 -12.86
N LYS A 80 2.13 -5.37 -13.44
CA LYS A 80 2.17 -6.81 -13.69
C LYS A 80 3.14 -7.13 -14.82
N SER A 81 3.73 -8.31 -14.73
CA SER A 81 4.59 -8.83 -15.79
C SER A 81 3.75 -9.57 -16.81
N ASP A 82 3.79 -9.12 -18.07
CA ASP A 82 3.12 -9.81 -19.19
C ASP A 82 3.65 -11.24 -19.43
N LYS A 83 4.82 -11.57 -18.86
CA LYS A 83 5.45 -12.88 -19.00
C LYS A 83 4.82 -13.94 -18.10
N ILE A 84 3.93 -13.55 -17.19
CA ILE A 84 3.37 -14.44 -16.16
C ILE A 84 1.91 -14.73 -16.51
N ASN A 85 1.58 -16.02 -16.56
CA ASN A 85 0.19 -16.45 -16.54
C ASN A 85 -0.30 -16.46 -15.08
N TYR A 86 -0.93 -15.36 -14.67
CA TYR A 86 -1.44 -15.19 -13.32
C TYR A 86 -2.58 -16.15 -12.97
N GLU A 87 -3.42 -16.53 -13.93
CA GLU A 87 -4.49 -17.51 -13.69
C GLU A 87 -3.90 -18.84 -13.26
N LYS A 88 -2.92 -19.34 -14.03
CA LYS A 88 -2.19 -20.56 -13.68
C LYS A 88 -1.45 -20.42 -12.36
N LEU A 89 -0.81 -19.29 -12.10
CA LEU A 89 -0.11 -19.04 -10.83
C LEU A 89 -1.07 -19.16 -9.63
N TRP A 90 -2.28 -18.60 -9.76
CA TRP A 90 -3.30 -18.66 -8.71
C TRP A 90 -3.86 -20.06 -8.52
N ASP A 91 -4.08 -20.80 -9.60
CA ASP A 91 -4.59 -22.17 -9.54
C ASP A 91 -3.54 -23.12 -8.94
N ASP A 92 -2.26 -23.02 -9.36
CA ASP A 92 -1.14 -23.73 -8.75
C ASP A 92 -1.05 -23.40 -7.25
N HIS A 93 -1.13 -22.11 -6.87
CA HIS A 93 -1.07 -21.69 -5.46
C HIS A 93 -2.20 -22.28 -4.62
N ALA A 94 -3.41 -22.37 -5.17
CA ALA A 94 -4.55 -22.95 -4.48
C ALA A 94 -4.39 -24.45 -4.28
N GLU A 95 -3.99 -25.19 -5.32
CA GLU A 95 -3.72 -26.63 -5.23
C GLU A 95 -2.69 -26.94 -4.14
N LEU A 96 -1.64 -26.14 -4.06
CA LEU A 96 -0.52 -26.35 -3.14
C LEU A 96 -0.78 -25.84 -1.72
N ALA A 97 -1.72 -24.91 -1.55
CA ALA A 97 -2.16 -24.49 -0.21
C ALA A 97 -2.94 -25.61 0.51
N PHE A 98 -3.54 -26.52 -0.26
CA PHE A 98 -4.40 -27.60 0.23
C PHE A 98 -3.87 -29.00 -0.11
N SER A 99 -2.62 -29.13 -0.56
CA SER A 99 -1.99 -30.43 -0.83
C SER A 99 -1.56 -31.11 0.46
N ASP A 100 -1.79 -32.42 0.55
CA ASP A 100 -1.31 -33.27 1.65
C ASP A 100 0.13 -33.75 1.39
N ASP A 101 1.04 -32.81 1.18
CA ASP A 101 2.45 -33.09 0.90
C ASP A 101 3.25 -33.40 2.16
N SER A 102 4.25 -34.28 2.03
CA SER A 102 5.20 -34.52 3.12
C SER A 102 5.99 -33.24 3.45
N PHE A 103 6.51 -33.14 4.68
CA PHE A 103 7.25 -31.96 5.12
C PHE A 103 8.42 -31.57 4.19
N ILE A 104 9.10 -32.55 3.60
CA ILE A 104 10.25 -32.32 2.70
C ILE A 104 9.78 -31.75 1.36
N GLU A 105 8.74 -32.34 0.77
CA GLU A 105 8.14 -31.85 -0.48
C GLU A 105 7.60 -30.43 -0.29
N MET A 106 6.89 -30.21 0.80
CA MET A 106 6.40 -28.91 1.20
C MET A 106 7.55 -27.89 1.36
N PHE A 107 8.69 -28.28 1.92
CA PHE A 107 9.85 -27.38 2.08
C PHE A 107 10.49 -27.01 0.75
N LEU A 108 10.76 -28.00 -0.11
CA LEU A 108 11.34 -27.78 -1.44
C LEU A 108 10.40 -26.93 -2.31
N TYR A 109 9.11 -27.25 -2.27
CA TYR A 109 8.08 -26.51 -2.97
C TYR A 109 7.97 -25.07 -2.47
N ARG A 110 7.87 -24.85 -1.15
CA ARG A 110 7.85 -23.49 -0.56
C ARG A 110 9.06 -22.68 -0.98
N ARG A 111 10.26 -23.27 -1.02
CA ARG A 111 11.46 -22.57 -1.48
C ARG A 111 11.31 -22.12 -2.94
N LYS A 112 10.86 -23.00 -3.83
CA LYS A 112 10.63 -22.67 -5.25
C LYS A 112 9.57 -21.59 -5.40
N HIS A 113 8.46 -21.73 -4.70
CA HIS A 113 7.35 -20.78 -4.71
C HIS A 113 7.74 -19.41 -4.15
N MET A 114 8.49 -19.35 -3.05
CA MET A 114 9.03 -18.09 -2.52
C MET A 114 10.02 -17.43 -3.49
N ALA A 115 10.84 -18.22 -4.19
CA ALA A 115 11.72 -17.70 -5.24
C ALA A 115 10.92 -17.12 -6.42
N GLN A 116 9.81 -17.75 -6.81
CA GLN A 116 8.90 -17.23 -7.84
C GLN A 116 8.21 -15.93 -7.40
N ILE A 117 7.62 -15.89 -6.19
CA ILE A 117 6.97 -14.69 -5.66
C ILE A 117 7.95 -13.52 -5.59
N SER A 118 9.15 -13.74 -5.03
CA SER A 118 10.17 -12.69 -4.92
C SER A 118 10.67 -12.22 -6.29
N GLY A 119 10.84 -13.12 -7.24
CA GLY A 119 11.17 -12.78 -8.62
C GLY A 119 10.08 -11.95 -9.31
N ASN A 120 8.80 -12.25 -9.04
CA ASN A 120 7.66 -11.52 -9.59
C ASN A 120 7.55 -10.12 -8.98
N LEU A 121 7.72 -10.00 -7.65
CA LEU A 121 7.76 -8.70 -6.97
C LEU A 121 8.90 -7.82 -7.47
N LYS A 122 10.08 -8.40 -7.70
CA LYS A 122 11.23 -7.69 -8.29
C LYS A 122 10.90 -7.15 -9.68
N GLN A 123 10.35 -7.98 -10.56
CA GLN A 123 9.96 -7.54 -11.91
C GLN A 123 8.87 -6.46 -11.88
N ALA A 124 7.88 -6.60 -11.01
CA ALA A 124 6.84 -5.59 -10.86
C ALA A 124 7.43 -4.25 -10.39
N CYS A 125 8.36 -4.30 -9.44
CA CYS A 125 9.06 -3.10 -8.99
C CYS A 125 9.93 -2.47 -10.08
N GLU A 126 10.65 -3.27 -10.88
CA GLU A 126 11.41 -2.76 -12.02
C GLU A 126 10.53 -2.01 -13.02
N ARG A 127 9.32 -2.52 -13.30
CA ARG A 127 8.35 -1.84 -14.18
C ARG A 127 7.85 -0.53 -13.58
N LEU A 128 7.56 -0.50 -12.28
CA LEU A 128 7.13 0.71 -11.58
C LEU A 128 8.22 1.79 -11.57
N VAL A 129 9.45 1.42 -11.22
CA VAL A 129 10.58 2.35 -11.15
C VAL A 129 10.99 2.83 -12.55
N SER A 130 10.81 2.00 -13.58
CA SER A 130 11.06 2.39 -14.97
C SER A 130 9.96 3.27 -15.56
N ASN A 131 8.79 3.35 -14.92
CA ASN A 131 7.69 4.21 -15.36
C ASN A 131 7.94 5.66 -14.92
N THR A 132 8.58 6.44 -15.79
CA THR A 132 8.94 7.83 -15.52
C THR A 132 7.73 8.73 -15.25
N GLU A 133 6.63 8.54 -15.97
CA GLU A 133 5.38 9.29 -15.75
C GLU A 133 4.83 9.07 -14.35
N PHE A 134 4.79 7.82 -13.90
CA PHE A 134 4.36 7.46 -12.55
C PHE A 134 5.28 8.08 -11.49
N ILE A 135 6.60 8.00 -11.68
CA ILE A 135 7.57 8.58 -10.73
C ILE A 135 7.43 10.10 -10.66
N GLU A 136 7.28 10.79 -11.79
CA GLU A 136 7.11 12.24 -11.79
C GLU A 136 5.76 12.66 -11.18
N ARG A 137 4.68 11.93 -11.45
CA ARG A 137 3.40 12.12 -10.76
C ARG A 137 3.52 11.94 -9.25
N LEU A 138 4.25 10.91 -8.82
CA LEU A 138 4.47 10.60 -7.40
C LEU A 138 5.27 11.72 -6.71
N LYS A 139 6.32 12.25 -7.35
CA LYS A 139 7.08 13.41 -6.86
C LYS A 139 6.24 14.68 -6.82
N ALA A 140 5.47 14.95 -7.87
CA ALA A 140 4.63 16.15 -7.99
C ALA A 140 3.52 16.18 -6.95
N ALA A 141 3.05 15.01 -6.50
CA ALA A 141 2.01 14.94 -5.48
C ALA A 141 2.44 15.45 -4.11
N LYS A 142 3.73 15.44 -3.76
CA LYS A 142 4.26 15.97 -2.48
C LYS A 142 3.45 15.49 -1.27
N PHE A 143 3.37 14.18 -1.09
CA PHE A 143 2.71 13.59 0.09
C PHE A 143 3.45 13.97 1.37
N ASP A 144 2.70 14.32 2.41
CA ASP A 144 3.25 14.59 3.74
C ASP A 144 3.70 13.29 4.43
N VAL A 145 2.99 12.20 4.13
CA VAL A 145 3.29 10.85 4.62
C VAL A 145 2.78 9.82 3.64
N VAL A 146 3.51 8.70 3.52
CA VAL A 146 3.06 7.54 2.74
C VAL A 146 2.97 6.28 3.60
N PHE A 147 1.97 5.46 3.34
CA PHE A 147 1.82 4.15 3.97
C PHE A 147 2.24 3.08 2.98
N ALA A 148 3.09 2.16 3.44
CA ALA A 148 3.54 1.01 2.67
C ALA A 148 3.17 -0.27 3.41
N HIS A 149 2.66 -1.24 2.67
CA HIS A 149 2.37 -2.55 3.23
C HIS A 149 3.65 -3.39 3.36
N MET A 150 3.86 -4.04 4.52
CA MET A 150 5.10 -4.78 4.83
C MET A 150 5.50 -5.91 3.85
N ALA A 151 4.53 -6.48 3.14
CA ALA A 151 4.77 -7.56 2.18
C ALA A 151 5.36 -7.07 0.85
N ASP A 152 5.42 -5.75 0.63
CA ASP A 152 5.98 -5.15 -0.56
C ASP A 152 7.07 -4.15 -0.20
N PHE A 153 8.29 -4.44 -0.63
CA PHE A 153 9.45 -3.59 -0.37
C PHE A 153 9.61 -2.49 -1.44
N CYS A 154 8.92 -2.57 -2.57
CA CYS A 154 9.06 -1.57 -3.64
C CYS A 154 8.65 -0.15 -3.20
N PRO A 155 7.52 0.04 -2.49
CA PRO A 155 7.12 1.34 -1.95
C PRO A 155 8.15 1.98 -1.02
N ILE A 156 8.93 1.17 -0.30
CA ILE A 156 10.03 1.66 0.55
C ILE A 156 11.08 2.33 -0.32
N GLY A 157 11.43 1.76 -1.49
CA GLY A 157 12.33 2.39 -2.45
C GLY A 157 11.73 3.66 -3.06
N LEU A 158 10.46 3.62 -3.43
CA LEU A 158 9.73 4.78 -3.99
C LEU A 158 9.68 5.94 -3.00
N GLN A 159 9.58 5.67 -1.70
CA GLN A 159 9.64 6.71 -0.67
C GLN A 159 10.92 7.56 -0.76
N TYR A 160 12.06 6.91 -0.99
CA TYR A 160 13.36 7.56 -0.98
C TYR A 160 13.47 8.51 -2.16
N VAL A 161 12.84 8.13 -3.28
CA VAL A 161 12.78 8.94 -4.50
C VAL A 161 11.94 10.21 -4.28
N ILE A 162 10.82 10.11 -3.57
CA ILE A 162 9.91 11.24 -3.34
C ILE A 162 10.20 12.05 -2.07
N LYS A 163 11.14 11.58 -1.23
CA LYS A 163 11.55 12.21 0.03
C LYS A 163 10.39 12.43 1.02
N ALA A 164 9.39 11.56 0.98
CA ALA A 164 8.28 11.56 1.95
C ALA A 164 8.57 10.54 3.08
N PRO A 165 8.19 10.84 4.34
CA PRO A 165 8.29 9.87 5.42
C PRO A 165 7.33 8.69 5.18
N THR A 166 7.79 7.46 5.38
CA THR A 166 6.95 6.25 5.25
C THR A 166 6.62 5.61 6.58
N TRP A 167 5.38 5.15 6.68
CA TRP A 167 4.89 4.31 7.75
C TRP A 167 4.63 2.91 7.20
N GLN A 168 5.37 1.92 7.73
CA GLN A 168 5.13 0.53 7.39
C GLN A 168 3.95 0.01 8.19
N VAL A 169 2.90 -0.43 7.52
CA VAL A 169 1.75 -1.03 8.18
C VAL A 169 1.87 -2.54 8.18
N MET A 170 1.88 -3.10 9.39
CA MET A 170 1.84 -4.53 9.64
C MET A 170 0.41 -4.98 9.94
N GLN A 171 -0.11 -5.95 9.18
CA GLN A 171 -1.47 -6.49 9.38
C GLN A 171 -1.69 -7.15 10.74
N LEU A 172 -0.60 -7.54 11.44
CA LEU A 172 -0.64 -8.29 12.70
C LEU A 172 -0.53 -7.41 13.96
N VAL A 173 -0.37 -6.10 13.86
CA VAL A 173 -0.37 -5.21 15.05
C VAL A 173 -1.72 -4.50 15.14
N ARG A 174 -2.40 -4.73 16.26
CA ARG A 174 -3.65 -4.11 16.67
C ARG A 174 -3.63 -2.61 16.34
N LEU A 175 -4.70 -2.13 15.67
CA LEU A 175 -5.06 -0.75 15.28
C LEU A 175 -4.97 0.34 16.39
N LEU A 176 -4.35 0.07 17.53
CA LEU A 176 -4.23 0.96 18.68
C LEU A 176 -3.38 2.21 18.39
N THR A 177 -2.48 2.18 17.41
CA THR A 177 -1.65 3.33 17.01
C THR A 177 -2.32 4.31 16.05
N LEU A 178 -3.47 3.96 15.45
CA LEU A 178 -4.23 4.92 14.62
C LEU A 178 -5.23 5.74 15.44
N LYS A 179 -5.71 5.20 16.58
CA LYS A 179 -6.57 5.97 17.49
C LYS A 179 -5.85 7.16 18.13
N THR A 180 -4.53 7.13 18.25
CA THR A 180 -3.76 8.29 18.72
C THR A 180 -3.75 9.45 17.71
N PHE A 181 -4.00 9.20 16.42
CA PHE A 181 -4.15 10.26 15.41
C PHE A 181 -5.59 10.80 15.30
N SER A 182 -6.59 10.06 15.78
CA SER A 182 -7.99 10.53 15.83
C SER A 182 -8.30 11.38 17.07
N VAL A 183 -7.36 11.48 18.02
CA VAL A 183 -7.53 12.16 19.31
C VAL A 183 -6.50 13.28 19.50
N ALA A 184 -5.68 13.58 18.48
CA ALA A 184 -4.83 14.75 18.45
C ALA A 184 -5.58 15.89 17.75
#